data_AF-A0A930EXG7-F1
#
_entry.id   AF-A0A930EXG7-F1
#
_cell.length_a   1.000
_cell.length_b   1.000
_cell.length_c   1.000
_cell.angle_alpha   90.00
_cell.angle_beta   90.00
_cell.angle_gamma   90.00
#
_symmetry.space_group_name_H-M   'P 1'
#
loop_
_entity.id
_entity.type
_entity.pdbx_description
1 polymer ?
#
loop_
_entity_poly.entity_id
_entity_poly.type
_entity_poly.pdbx_seq_one_letter_code
_entity_poly.pdbx_strand_id
1 'polypeptide(L)'
;MMVSFTEGILGSIMNLTGIYSVSSGELPSLLRSWYGWVVLIALTILFTIYMALDIIILILLSRNILYNQKKKMKEIISTAVRISRKFINFRGCLVGMYFAVIIPLNTAMIGLRLTKHAVPQFIYSVIRSNYVYMLAYVVLVLLLDFVGIIHVFTFHGVLFDNYSLATSMHESRSLFFKNWKRIVLSYFKFFGMFFLILVVGVVSIIVIPYYVSHWFMQAKFW
;
A
#
# COMPACT_ATOMS: atom_id res chain seq x y z
N MET A 1 22.21 13.64 12.97
CA MET A 1 21.87 15.08 12.94
C MET A 1 21.02 15.38 11.69
N MET A 2 19.83 14.77 11.59
CA MET A 2 18.90 14.90 10.43
C MET A 2 17.42 14.89 10.88
N VAL A 3 17.15 15.22 12.16
CA VAL A 3 15.80 15.27 12.74
C VAL A 3 15.25 16.70 12.80
N SER A 4 16.11 17.72 12.66
CA SER A 4 15.77 19.11 12.97
C SER A 4 15.03 19.89 11.88
N PHE A 5 15.17 19.54 10.60
CA PHE A 5 14.62 20.40 9.53
C PHE A 5 13.11 20.19 9.31
N THR A 6 12.66 18.94 9.40
CA THR A 6 11.24 18.58 9.26
C THR A 6 10.46 18.98 10.50
N GLU A 7 11.03 18.79 11.70
CA GLU A 7 10.46 19.29 12.96
C GLU A 7 10.47 20.82 13.04
N GLY A 8 11.46 21.49 12.44
CA GLY A 8 11.54 22.96 12.43
C GLY A 8 10.49 23.63 11.54
N ILE A 9 10.23 23.08 10.35
CA ILE A 9 9.21 23.63 9.44
C ILE A 9 7.81 23.26 9.95
N LEU A 10 7.58 21.99 10.29
CA LEU A 10 6.29 21.54 10.81
C LEU A 10 5.99 22.22 12.17
N GLY A 11 6.99 22.33 13.04
CA GLY A 11 6.90 22.99 14.35
C GLY A 11 6.70 24.50 14.27
N SER A 12 7.36 25.21 13.34
CA SER A 12 7.11 26.65 13.14
C SER A 12 5.69 26.91 12.63
N ILE A 13 5.22 26.04 11.76
CA ILE A 13 3.88 26.09 11.18
C ILE A 13 2.79 25.73 12.22
N MET A 14 3.08 24.78 13.13
CA MET A 14 2.24 24.42 14.27
C MET A 14 2.18 25.52 15.34
N ASN A 15 3.31 26.19 15.60
CA ASN A 15 3.39 27.30 16.57
C ASN A 15 2.61 28.54 16.09
N LEU A 16 2.57 28.79 14.77
CA LEU A 16 1.77 29.86 14.16
C LEU A 16 0.25 29.60 14.23
N THR A 17 -0.16 28.36 14.49
CA THR A 17 -1.57 27.94 14.43
C THR A 17 -2.15 27.55 15.79
N GLY A 18 -1.33 27.61 16.86
CA GLY A 18 -1.74 27.27 18.23
C GLY A 18 -2.07 25.79 18.45
N ILE A 19 -1.74 24.93 17.48
CA ILE A 19 -2.03 23.50 17.46
C ILE A 19 -0.74 22.74 17.74
N TYR A 20 -0.56 22.28 18.97
CA TYR A 20 0.68 21.66 19.45
C TYR A 20 0.76 20.15 19.20
N SER A 21 -0.36 19.52 18.81
CA SER A 21 -0.38 18.12 18.42
C SER A 21 -1.58 17.83 17.52
N VAL A 22 -1.35 17.31 16.31
CA VAL A 22 -2.44 16.81 15.46
C VAL A 22 -2.99 15.53 16.06
N SER A 23 -3.91 15.67 17.01
CA SER A 23 -4.70 14.59 17.60
C SER A 23 -6.04 14.46 16.87
N SER A 24 -6.66 13.28 16.93
CA SER A 24 -7.98 13.04 16.32
C SER A 24 -9.07 14.01 16.80
N GLY A 25 -8.91 14.65 17.96
CA GLY A 25 -9.83 15.67 18.49
C GLY A 25 -9.76 17.03 17.78
N GLU A 26 -8.68 17.32 17.06
CA GLU A 26 -8.46 18.60 16.36
C GLU A 26 -8.68 18.50 14.83
N LEU A 27 -9.06 17.32 14.34
CA LEU A 27 -9.49 17.13 12.95
C LEU A 27 -10.63 18.08 12.55
N PRO A 28 -11.69 18.29 13.36
CA PRO A 28 -12.77 19.20 12.99
C PRO A 28 -12.34 20.67 12.89
N SER A 29 -11.41 21.12 13.76
CA SER A 29 -10.88 22.49 13.72
C SER A 29 -9.93 22.68 12.54
N LEU A 30 -9.09 21.68 12.23
CA LEU A 30 -8.27 21.65 11.01
C LEU A 30 -9.13 21.76 9.75
N LEU A 31 -10.18 20.94 9.62
CA LEU A 31 -11.08 20.92 8.45
C LEU A 31 -11.90 22.21 8.28
N ARG A 32 -12.12 22.98 9.36
CA ARG A 32 -12.85 24.25 9.30
C ARG A 32 -11.96 25.44 8.90
N SER A 33 -10.65 25.34 9.10
CA SER A 33 -9.69 26.41 8.81
C SER A 33 -9.16 26.34 7.37
N TRP A 34 -9.00 27.49 6.70
CA TRP A 34 -8.38 27.56 5.36
C TRP A 34 -6.95 27.01 5.35
N TYR A 35 -6.22 27.24 6.45
CA TYR A 35 -4.87 26.77 6.66
C TYR A 35 -4.80 25.23 6.73
N GLY A 36 -5.76 24.58 7.40
CA GLY A 36 -5.83 23.11 7.45
C GLY A 36 -6.05 22.48 6.07
N TRP A 37 -6.82 23.11 5.18
CA TRP A 37 -6.96 22.67 3.79
C TRP A 37 -5.63 22.73 3.01
N VAL A 38 -4.85 23.80 3.19
CA VAL A 38 -3.52 23.91 2.58
C VAL A 38 -2.60 22.79 3.05
N VAL A 39 -2.59 22.50 4.36
CA VAL A 39 -1.81 21.39 4.93
C VAL A 39 -2.26 20.04 4.38
N LEU A 40 -3.56 19.77 4.31
CA LEU A 40 -4.10 18.52 3.79
C LEU A 40 -3.74 18.30 2.32
N ILE A 41 -3.81 19.35 1.51
CA ILE A 41 -3.41 19.31 0.09
C ILE A 41 -1.90 19.02 -0.02
N ALA A 42 -1.07 19.73 0.75
CA ALA A 42 0.37 19.52 0.76
C ALA A 42 0.75 18.10 1.19
N LEU A 43 0.14 17.59 2.27
CA LEU A 43 0.33 16.22 2.74
C LEU A 43 -0.11 15.20 1.70
N THR A 44 -1.24 15.42 1.03
CA THR A 44 -1.73 14.51 -0.03
C THR A 44 -0.75 14.46 -1.19
N ILE A 45 -0.23 15.60 -1.64
CA ILE A 45 0.76 15.66 -2.72
C ILE A 45 2.05 14.96 -2.30
N LEU A 46 2.54 15.23 -1.08
CA LEU A 46 3.76 14.61 -0.56
C LEU A 46 3.61 13.09 -0.44
N PHE A 47 2.48 12.62 0.09
CA PHE A 47 2.16 11.20 0.20
C PHE A 47 2.10 10.53 -1.18
N THR A 48 1.47 11.20 -2.15
CA THR A 48 1.39 10.71 -3.53
C THR A 48 2.78 10.57 -4.16
N ILE A 49 3.64 11.57 -3.99
CA ILE A 49 5.02 11.53 -4.49
C ILE A 49 5.77 10.38 -3.83
N TYR A 50 5.67 10.25 -2.50
CA TYR A 50 6.32 9.18 -1.74
C TYR A 50 5.92 7.79 -2.26
N MET A 51 4.61 7.52 -2.37
CA MET A 51 4.09 6.24 -2.86
C MET A 51 4.51 5.96 -4.31
N ALA A 52 4.45 6.96 -5.19
CA ALA A 52 4.89 6.80 -6.57
C ALA A 52 6.38 6.45 -6.64
N LEU A 53 7.21 7.13 -5.85
CA LEU A 53 8.65 6.91 -5.80
C LEU A 53 8.97 5.49 -5.30
N ASP A 54 8.32 5.05 -4.22
CA ASP A 54 8.48 3.71 -3.64
C ASP A 54 8.14 2.61 -4.66
N ILE A 55 6.95 2.69 -5.28
CA ILE A 55 6.51 1.72 -6.29
C ILE A 55 7.45 1.72 -7.51
N ILE A 56 7.83 2.90 -8.02
CA ILE A 56 8.69 3.00 -9.21
C ILE A 56 10.10 2.45 -8.93
N ILE A 57 10.69 2.76 -7.76
CA ILE A 57 11.99 2.20 -7.37
C ILE A 57 11.90 0.68 -7.30
N LEU A 58 10.86 0.13 -6.68
CA LEU A 58 10.68 -1.32 -6.56
C LEU A 58 10.63 -2.00 -7.93
N ILE A 59 9.90 -1.42 -8.89
CA ILE A 59 9.81 -1.97 -10.26
C ILE A 59 11.17 -1.86 -10.98
N LEU A 60 11.85 -0.71 -10.89
CA LEU A 60 13.15 -0.50 -11.54
C LEU A 60 14.23 -1.41 -10.95
N LEU A 61 14.23 -1.62 -9.64
CA LEU A 61 15.15 -2.52 -8.96
C LEU A 61 14.92 -3.97 -9.37
N SER A 62 13.65 -4.40 -9.36
CA SER A 62 13.26 -5.75 -9.82
C SER A 62 13.70 -6.00 -11.25
N ARG A 63 13.53 -5.01 -12.14
CA ARG A 63 14.01 -5.07 -13.52
C ARG A 63 15.54 -5.18 -13.61
N ASN A 64 16.27 -4.41 -12.80
CA ASN A 64 17.73 -4.41 -12.80
C ASN A 64 18.29 -5.79 -12.42
N ILE A 65 17.65 -6.45 -11.45
CA ILE A 65 17.99 -7.81 -11.01
C ILE A 65 17.59 -8.83 -12.09
N LEU A 66 16.35 -8.77 -12.58
CA LEU A 66 15.82 -9.76 -13.52
C LEU A 66 16.55 -9.78 -14.87
N TYR A 67 16.93 -8.60 -15.38
CA TYR A 67 17.63 -8.46 -16.67
C TYR A 67 19.13 -8.18 -16.52
N ASN A 68 19.68 -8.34 -15.31
CA ASN A 68 21.10 -8.12 -14.99
C ASN A 68 21.68 -6.81 -15.57
N GLN A 69 20.91 -5.71 -15.52
CA GLN A 69 21.28 -4.46 -16.20
C GLN A 69 22.39 -3.66 -15.51
N LYS A 70 22.93 -4.15 -14.38
CA LYS A 70 24.02 -3.56 -13.58
C LYS A 70 23.93 -2.03 -13.40
N LYS A 71 22.72 -1.46 -13.43
CA LYS A 71 22.50 -0.02 -13.28
C LYS A 71 22.86 0.41 -11.87
N LYS A 72 23.51 1.56 -11.76
CA LYS A 72 23.87 2.14 -10.46
C LYS A 72 22.62 2.66 -9.76
N MET A 73 22.59 2.57 -8.43
CA MET A 73 21.45 3.02 -7.62
C MET A 73 21.09 4.50 -7.87
N LYS A 74 22.10 5.35 -8.12
CA LYS A 74 21.91 6.77 -8.45
C LYS A 74 21.07 6.98 -9.73
N GLU A 75 21.27 6.14 -10.75
CA GLU A 75 20.53 6.20 -12.00
C GLU A 75 19.08 5.74 -11.80
N ILE A 76 18.87 4.70 -10.99
CA ILE A 76 17.54 4.20 -10.61
C ILE A 76 16.77 5.29 -9.88
N ILE A 77 17.36 5.91 -8.86
CA ILE A 77 16.73 6.98 -8.08
C ILE A 77 16.43 8.20 -8.97
N SER A 78 17.37 8.62 -9.80
CA SER A 78 17.15 9.76 -10.72
C SER A 78 16.01 9.50 -11.70
N THR A 79 15.95 8.28 -12.24
CA THR A 79 14.85 7.84 -13.12
C THR A 79 13.52 7.82 -12.36
N ALA A 80 13.51 7.28 -11.15
CA ALA A 80 12.31 7.23 -10.32
C ALA A 80 11.76 8.62 -9.99
N VAL A 81 12.62 9.56 -9.59
CA VAL A 81 12.23 10.95 -9.33
C VAL A 81 11.65 11.61 -10.59
N ARG A 82 12.29 11.41 -11.76
CA ARG A 82 11.81 11.98 -13.02
C ARG A 82 10.40 11.51 -13.36
N ILE A 83 10.11 10.23 -13.16
CA ILE A 83 8.83 9.60 -13.49
C ILE A 83 7.77 9.94 -12.44
N SER A 84 8.14 9.98 -11.15
CA SER A 84 7.25 10.32 -10.04
C SER A 84 6.60 11.71 -10.21
N ARG A 85 7.30 12.66 -10.85
CA ARG A 85 6.72 13.98 -11.17
C ARG A 85 5.47 13.91 -12.05
N LYS A 86 5.30 12.87 -12.87
CA LYS A 86 4.08 12.67 -13.67
C LYS A 86 2.83 12.41 -12.82
N PHE A 87 3.03 12.01 -11.56
CA PHE A 87 1.96 11.79 -10.58
C PHE A 87 1.59 13.06 -9.80
N ILE A 88 2.28 14.19 -10.01
CA ILE A 88 1.90 15.50 -9.42
C ILE A 88 0.79 16.13 -10.28
N ASN A 89 -0.35 15.45 -10.34
CA ASN A 89 -1.54 15.87 -11.08
C ASN A 89 -2.76 15.44 -10.27
N PHE A 90 -3.94 16.02 -10.53
CA PHE A 90 -5.18 15.65 -9.83
C PHE A 90 -5.44 14.14 -9.82
N ARG A 91 -5.27 13.47 -10.96
CA ARG A 91 -5.41 12.00 -11.07
C ARG A 91 -4.36 11.24 -10.26
N GLY A 92 -3.15 11.78 -10.14
CA GLY A 92 -2.11 11.17 -9.32
C GLY A 92 -2.42 11.29 -7.84
N CYS A 93 -2.94 12.43 -7.39
CA CYS A 93 -3.45 12.57 -6.03
C CYS A 93 -4.59 11.59 -5.74
N LEU A 94 -5.49 11.32 -6.69
CA LEU A 94 -6.52 10.28 -6.52
C LEU A 94 -5.92 8.88 -6.34
N VAL A 95 -4.87 8.54 -7.10
CA VAL A 95 -4.13 7.27 -6.93
C VAL A 95 -3.45 7.23 -5.56
N GLY A 96 -2.83 8.33 -5.12
CA GLY A 96 -2.24 8.43 -3.79
C GLY A 96 -3.27 8.27 -2.67
N MET A 97 -4.40 8.97 -2.75
CA MET A 97 -5.52 8.82 -1.81
C MET A 97 -6.07 7.39 -1.79
N TYR A 98 -6.19 6.75 -2.94
CA TYR A 98 -6.60 5.35 -3.03
C TYR A 98 -5.69 4.45 -2.19
N PHE A 99 -4.37 4.59 -2.30
CA PHE A 99 -3.43 3.83 -1.48
C PHE A 99 -3.51 4.18 0.01
N ALA A 100 -3.68 5.47 0.33
CA ALA A 100 -3.83 5.95 1.70
C ALA A 100 -5.05 5.33 2.41
N VAL A 101 -6.11 5.02 1.65
CA VAL A 101 -7.36 4.44 2.17
C VAL A 101 -7.30 2.90 2.17
N ILE A 102 -6.86 2.29 1.07
CA ILE A 102 -6.94 0.84 0.93
C ILE A 102 -5.99 0.08 1.86
N ILE A 103 -4.80 0.64 2.14
CA ILE A 103 -3.80 0.00 3.01
C ILE A 103 -4.31 -0.13 4.46
N PRO A 104 -4.81 0.93 5.12
CA PRO A 104 -5.42 0.81 6.44
C PRO A 104 -6.68 -0.06 6.45
N LEU A 105 -7.51 0.01 5.40
CA LEU A 105 -8.75 -0.78 5.35
C LEU A 105 -8.46 -2.28 5.26
N ASN A 106 -7.51 -2.71 4.43
CA ASN A 106 -7.14 -4.12 4.31
C ASN A 106 -6.45 -4.64 5.59
N THR A 107 -5.56 -3.85 6.20
CA THR A 107 -4.90 -4.27 7.46
C THR A 107 -5.89 -4.43 8.61
N ALA A 108 -6.94 -3.61 8.67
CA ALA A 108 -8.03 -3.74 9.63
C ALA A 108 -8.87 -5.01 9.42
N MET A 109 -9.06 -5.47 8.18
CA MET A 109 -9.85 -6.67 7.86
C MET A 109 -9.15 -7.97 8.25
N ILE A 110 -7.82 -8.06 8.01
CA ILE A 110 -7.04 -9.28 8.27
C ILE A 110 -6.69 -9.41 9.77
N GLY A 111 -6.94 -8.39 10.58
CA GLY A 111 -6.61 -8.38 12.02
C GLY A 111 -5.09 -8.38 12.29
N LEU A 112 -4.29 -8.25 11.24
CA LEU A 112 -2.84 -8.17 11.31
C LEU A 112 -2.45 -6.78 11.80
N ARG A 113 -2.16 -6.68 13.10
CA ARG A 113 -1.49 -5.52 13.72
C ARG A 113 -0.02 -5.38 13.28
N LEU A 114 0.29 -5.72 12.02
CA LEU A 114 1.65 -5.66 11.47
C LEU A 114 2.10 -4.21 11.22
N THR A 115 1.17 -3.25 11.18
CA THR A 115 1.48 -1.83 10.98
C THR A 115 0.80 -0.95 12.03
N LYS A 116 1.51 0.09 12.51
CA LYS A 116 0.96 1.12 13.41
C LYS A 116 -0.11 2.01 12.75
N HIS A 117 -0.45 1.76 11.49
CA HIS A 117 -1.37 2.55 10.66
C HIS A 117 -2.77 1.91 10.55
N ALA A 118 -3.17 1.16 11.57
CA ALA A 118 -4.48 0.52 11.61
C ALA A 118 -5.61 1.54 11.85
N VAL A 119 -6.78 1.24 11.27
CA VAL A 119 -8.02 1.97 11.59
C VAL A 119 -8.23 1.97 13.11
N PRO A 120 -8.50 3.14 13.74
CA PRO A 120 -8.71 3.22 15.18
C PRO A 120 -9.81 2.27 15.69
N GLN A 121 -9.61 1.72 16.90
CA GLN A 121 -10.54 0.74 17.50
C GLN A 121 -11.96 1.28 17.68
N PHE A 122 -12.13 2.60 17.85
CA PHE A 122 -13.46 3.20 17.94
C PHE A 122 -14.26 3.02 16.65
N ILE A 123 -13.67 3.27 15.47
CA ILE A 123 -14.33 3.07 14.16
C ILE A 123 -14.68 1.61 14.00
N TYR A 124 -13.76 0.73 14.38
CA TYR A 124 -13.94 -0.69 14.24
C TYR A 124 -15.03 -1.27 15.15
N SER A 125 -15.15 -0.75 16.38
CA SER A 125 -16.23 -1.11 17.30
C SER A 125 -17.60 -0.75 16.74
N VAL A 126 -17.71 0.38 16.03
CA VAL A 126 -18.94 0.78 15.33
C VAL A 126 -19.22 -0.15 14.15
N ILE A 127 -18.20 -0.48 13.34
CA ILE A 127 -18.36 -1.39 12.18
C ILE A 127 -18.80 -2.79 12.65
N ARG A 128 -18.22 -3.30 13.73
CA ARG A 128 -18.56 -4.62 14.30
C ARG A 128 -19.85 -4.64 15.12
N SER A 129 -20.37 -3.48 15.53
CA SER A 129 -21.59 -3.41 16.33
C SER A 129 -22.82 -3.98 15.59
N ASN A 130 -22.81 -3.97 14.26
CA ASN A 130 -23.95 -4.36 13.44
C ASN A 130 -23.49 -5.14 12.19
N TYR A 131 -24.16 -6.27 11.91
CA TYR A 131 -23.91 -7.09 10.72
C TYR A 131 -24.05 -6.31 9.41
N VAL A 132 -24.96 -5.33 9.34
CA VAL A 132 -25.14 -4.49 8.14
C VAL A 132 -23.92 -3.61 7.90
N TYR A 133 -23.35 -3.00 8.96
CA TYR A 133 -22.14 -2.19 8.84
C TYR A 133 -20.92 -3.02 8.50
N MET A 134 -20.83 -4.22 9.07
CA MET A 134 -19.78 -5.17 8.71
C MET A 134 -19.88 -5.62 7.25
N LEU A 135 -21.08 -5.93 6.76
CA LEU A 135 -21.32 -6.28 5.37
C LEU A 135 -20.98 -5.11 4.43
N ALA A 136 -21.42 -3.90 4.75
CA ALA A 136 -21.10 -2.70 3.98
C ALA A 136 -19.58 -2.45 3.92
N TYR A 137 -18.87 -2.65 5.04
CA TYR A 137 -17.42 -2.56 5.09
C TYR A 137 -16.74 -3.60 4.21
N VAL A 138 -17.16 -4.88 4.26
CA VAL A 138 -16.61 -5.95 3.40
C VAL A 138 -16.86 -5.64 1.92
N VAL A 139 -18.07 -5.21 1.57
CA VAL A 139 -18.39 -4.83 0.18
C VAL A 139 -17.53 -3.66 -0.29
N LEU A 140 -17.32 -2.64 0.55
CA LEU A 140 -16.47 -1.51 0.23
C LEU A 140 -15.01 -1.94 -0.02
N VAL A 141 -14.45 -2.79 0.84
CA VAL A 141 -13.08 -3.31 0.67
C VAL A 141 -12.98 -4.12 -0.62
N LEU A 142 -13.91 -5.02 -0.89
CA LEU A 142 -13.92 -5.81 -2.13
C LEU A 142 -14.03 -4.94 -3.38
N LEU A 143 -14.83 -3.88 -3.35
CA LEU A 143 -14.93 -2.93 -4.45
C LEU A 143 -13.62 -2.17 -4.68
N LEU A 144 -12.97 -1.72 -3.60
CA LEU A 144 -11.67 -1.05 -3.69
C LEU A 144 -10.60 -2.00 -4.23
N ASP A 145 -10.51 -3.23 -3.73
CA ASP A 145 -9.58 -4.25 -4.22
C ASP A 145 -9.82 -4.54 -5.70
N PHE A 146 -11.09 -4.66 -6.12
CA PHE A 146 -11.44 -4.86 -7.52
C PHE A 146 -10.98 -3.71 -8.41
N VAL A 147 -11.15 -2.45 -7.95
CA VAL A 147 -10.63 -1.27 -8.65
C VAL A 147 -9.10 -1.33 -8.76
N GLY A 148 -8.41 -1.76 -7.70
CA GLY A 148 -6.96 -1.96 -7.69
C GLY A 148 -6.48 -2.98 -8.71
N ILE A 149 -7.15 -4.13 -8.77
CA ILE A 149 -6.83 -5.21 -9.72
C ILE A 149 -6.97 -4.71 -11.16
N ILE A 150 -8.02 -3.94 -11.47
CA ILE A 150 -8.22 -3.35 -12.82
C ILE A 150 -7.07 -2.38 -13.18
N HIS A 151 -6.59 -1.61 -12.20
CA HIS A 151 -5.59 -0.56 -12.41
C HIS A 151 -4.15 -1.00 -12.10
N VAL A 152 -3.91 -2.29 -11.88
CA VAL A 152 -2.60 -2.84 -11.49
C VAL A 152 -1.49 -2.51 -12.50
N PHE A 153 -1.82 -2.40 -13.79
CA PHE A 153 -0.87 -2.09 -14.85
C PHE A 153 -0.63 -0.59 -15.06
N THR A 154 -1.29 0.29 -14.29
CA THR A 154 -1.15 1.74 -14.42
C THR A 154 0.29 2.21 -14.19
N PHE A 155 0.98 1.68 -13.16
CA PHE A 155 2.38 2.04 -12.93
C PHE A 155 3.30 1.52 -14.03
N HIS A 156 2.97 0.35 -14.60
CA HIS A 156 3.73 -0.24 -15.70
C HIS A 156 3.62 0.61 -16.98
N GLY A 157 2.43 1.04 -17.38
CA GLY A 157 2.28 1.87 -18.58
C GLY A 157 2.92 3.26 -18.45
N VAL A 158 2.90 3.86 -17.26
CA VAL A 158 3.61 5.13 -17.01
C VAL A 158 5.14 4.96 -17.06
N LEU A 159 5.65 3.81 -16.58
CA LEU A 159 7.08 3.52 -16.48
C LEU A 159 7.69 3.01 -17.79
N PHE A 160 7.03 2.08 -18.47
CA PHE A 160 7.55 1.37 -19.64
C PHE A 160 7.15 2.05 -20.95
N ASP A 161 5.87 2.42 -21.09
CA ASP A 161 5.34 2.99 -22.33
C ASP A 161 5.39 4.52 -22.36
N ASN A 162 5.96 5.12 -21.31
CA ASN A 162 6.09 6.57 -21.12
C ASN A 162 4.75 7.32 -21.17
N TYR A 163 3.62 6.61 -20.99
CA TYR A 163 2.29 7.18 -21.07
C TYR A 163 2.04 8.26 -20.01
N SER A 164 1.06 9.11 -20.29
CA SER A 164 0.46 9.95 -19.26
C SER A 164 -0.28 9.05 -18.26
N LEU A 165 -0.41 9.49 -17.01
CA LEU A 165 -1.16 8.73 -16.00
C LEU A 165 -2.60 8.44 -16.45
N ALA A 166 -3.24 9.41 -17.08
CA ALA A 166 -4.58 9.30 -17.63
C ALA A 166 -4.71 8.17 -18.66
N THR A 167 -3.82 8.17 -19.65
CA THR A 167 -3.76 7.16 -20.70
C THR A 167 -3.44 5.80 -20.11
N SER A 168 -2.50 5.73 -19.17
CA SER A 168 -2.11 4.46 -18.58
C SER A 168 -3.21 3.80 -17.74
N MET A 169 -4.05 4.60 -17.06
CA MET A 169 -5.23 4.06 -16.35
C MET A 169 -6.26 3.51 -17.34
N HIS A 170 -6.51 4.22 -18.44
CA HIS A 170 -7.42 3.77 -19.48
C HIS A 170 -6.93 2.46 -20.13
N GLU A 171 -5.66 2.40 -20.51
CA GLU A 171 -5.07 1.21 -21.11
C GLU A 171 -5.02 0.03 -20.11
N SER A 172 -4.68 0.28 -18.84
CA SER A 172 -4.74 -0.76 -17.80
C SER A 172 -6.13 -1.39 -17.72
N ARG A 173 -7.18 -0.54 -17.73
CA ARG A 173 -8.57 -1.00 -17.70
C ARG A 173 -8.94 -1.78 -18.96
N SER A 174 -8.60 -1.24 -20.13
CA SER A 174 -8.87 -1.89 -21.42
C SER A 174 -8.19 -3.27 -21.51
N LEU A 175 -6.91 -3.35 -21.14
CA LEU A 175 -6.14 -4.60 -21.12
C LEU A 175 -6.73 -5.63 -20.14
N PHE A 176 -7.15 -5.18 -18.95
CA PHE A 176 -7.78 -6.04 -17.96
C PHE A 176 -9.08 -6.63 -18.51
N PHE A 177 -10.01 -5.81 -18.98
CA PHE A 177 -11.31 -6.29 -19.46
C PHE A 177 -11.20 -7.12 -20.75
N LYS A 178 -10.26 -6.81 -21.64
CA LYS A 178 -10.02 -7.59 -22.86
C LYS A 178 -9.49 -9.00 -22.56
N ASN A 179 -8.72 -9.16 -21.48
CA ASN A 179 -8.05 -10.43 -21.13
C ASN A 179 -8.47 -11.00 -19.76
N TRP A 180 -9.61 -10.57 -19.21
CA TRP A 180 -9.94 -10.77 -17.79
C TRP A 180 -9.87 -12.25 -17.37
N LYS A 181 -10.38 -13.17 -18.18
CA LYS A 181 -10.34 -14.62 -17.91
C LYS A 181 -8.90 -15.13 -17.72
N ARG A 182 -8.00 -14.72 -18.61
CA ARG A 182 -6.59 -15.14 -18.58
C ARG A 182 -5.87 -14.50 -17.39
N ILE A 183 -6.13 -13.23 -17.12
CA ILE A 183 -5.53 -12.49 -16.01
C ILE A 183 -5.97 -13.10 -14.67
N VAL A 184 -7.27 -13.31 -14.48
CA VAL A 184 -7.82 -13.93 -13.26
C VAL A 184 -7.30 -15.34 -13.08
N LEU A 185 -7.22 -16.15 -14.14
CA LEU A 185 -6.64 -17.48 -14.08
C LEU A 185 -5.15 -17.45 -13.68
N SER A 186 -4.38 -16.52 -14.22
CA SER A 186 -2.97 -16.33 -13.84
C SER A 186 -2.82 -15.93 -12.38
N TYR A 187 -3.65 -15.02 -11.87
CA TYR A 187 -3.65 -14.69 -10.45
C TYR A 187 -4.02 -15.89 -9.59
N PHE A 188 -5.04 -16.66 -9.97
CA PHE A 188 -5.44 -17.84 -9.21
C PHE A 188 -4.34 -18.91 -9.18
N LYS A 189 -3.64 -19.14 -10.30
CA LYS A 189 -2.46 -20.02 -10.35
C LYS A 189 -1.34 -19.53 -9.45
N PHE A 190 -1.05 -18.22 -9.49
CA PHE A 190 -0.03 -17.62 -8.64
C PHE A 190 -0.35 -17.78 -7.15
N PHE A 191 -1.57 -17.43 -6.73
CA PHE A 191 -2.01 -17.58 -5.35
C PHE A 191 -2.06 -19.05 -4.91
N GLY A 192 -2.50 -19.95 -5.79
CA GLY A 192 -2.48 -21.40 -5.52
C GLY A 192 -1.06 -21.92 -5.29
N MET A 193 -0.10 -21.51 -6.13
CA MET A 193 1.30 -21.91 -5.97
C MET A 193 1.94 -21.30 -4.73
N PHE A 194 1.65 -20.03 -4.44
CA PHE A 194 2.10 -19.36 -3.22
C PHE A 194 1.56 -20.06 -1.96
N PHE A 195 0.27 -20.39 -1.94
CA PHE A 195 -0.34 -21.12 -0.83
C PHE A 195 0.30 -22.49 -0.63
N LEU A 196 0.57 -23.22 -1.72
CA LEU A 196 1.25 -24.52 -1.66
C LEU A 196 2.65 -24.39 -1.05
N ILE A 197 3.44 -23.41 -1.50
CA ILE A 197 4.78 -23.13 -0.94
C ILE A 197 4.68 -22.79 0.55
N LEU A 198 3.69 -21.98 0.95
CA LEU A 198 3.48 -21.61 2.35
C LEU A 198 3.13 -22.83 3.21
N VAL A 199 2.22 -23.69 2.74
CA VAL A 199 1.85 -24.94 3.43
C VAL A 199 3.08 -25.85 3.55
N VAL A 200 3.84 -26.05 2.48
CA VAL A 200 5.08 -26.85 2.51
C VAL A 200 6.09 -26.26 3.49
N GLY A 201 6.26 -24.93 3.50
CA GLY A 201 7.16 -24.25 4.43
C GLY A 201 6.75 -24.46 5.88
N VAL A 202 5.46 -24.28 6.19
CA VAL A 202 4.90 -24.50 7.54
C VAL A 202 5.05 -25.95 7.98
N VAL A 203 4.71 -26.90 7.12
CA VAL A 203 4.87 -28.33 7.41
C VAL A 203 6.34 -28.67 7.66
N SER A 204 7.24 -28.17 6.82
CA SER A 204 8.68 -28.47 6.94
C SER A 204 9.33 -27.87 8.17
N ILE A 205 8.94 -26.65 8.56
CA ILE A 205 9.58 -25.91 9.66
C ILE A 205 8.94 -26.23 11.01
N ILE A 206 7.63 -26.48 11.05
CA ILE A 206 6.90 -26.62 12.31
C ILE A 206 6.49 -28.07 12.54
N VAL A 207 5.80 -28.68 11.58
CA VAL A 207 5.17 -29.98 11.78
C VAL A 207 6.22 -31.10 11.85
N ILE A 208 7.17 -31.14 10.91
CA ILE A 208 8.20 -32.18 10.88
C ILE A 208 9.07 -32.14 12.15
N PRO A 209 9.64 -31.00 12.58
CA PRO A 209 10.46 -30.96 13.80
C PRO A 209 9.66 -31.27 15.07
N TYR A 210 8.39 -30.84 15.13
CA TYR A 210 7.50 -31.18 16.24
C TYR A 210 7.34 -32.70 16.39
N TYR A 211 6.98 -33.40 15.33
CA TYR A 211 6.80 -34.86 15.38
C TYR A 211 8.11 -35.62 15.63
N VAL A 212 9.23 -35.15 15.04
CA VAL A 212 10.55 -35.75 15.29
C VAL A 212 10.98 -35.56 16.75
N SER A 213 10.79 -34.37 17.32
CA SER A 213 11.09 -34.11 18.74
C SER A 213 10.25 -34.97 19.67
N HIS A 214 8.96 -35.15 19.36
CA HIS A 214 8.05 -35.97 20.15
C HIS A 214 8.43 -37.46 20.10
N TRP A 215 8.81 -37.96 18.93
CA TRP A 215 9.34 -39.32 18.76
C TRP A 215 10.64 -39.54 19.55
N PHE A 216 11.58 -38.58 19.48
CA PHE A 216 12.81 -38.64 20.27
C PHE A 216 12.56 -38.61 21.77
N MET A 217 11.57 -37.85 22.25
CA MET A 217 11.21 -37.84 23.67
C MET A 217 10.59 -39.17 24.12
N GLN A 218 9.74 -39.81 23.31
CA GLN A 218 9.18 -41.13 23.63
C GLN A 218 10.24 -42.25 23.62
N ALA A 219 11.24 -42.17 22.73
CA ALA A 219 12.33 -43.14 22.67
C ALA A 219 13.33 -43.05 23.84
N LYS A 220 13.33 -41.95 24.61
CA LYS A 220 14.26 -41.71 25.73
C LYS A 220 13.70 -42.14 27.10
N PHE A 221 12.43 -42.53 27.14
CA PHE A 221 11.71 -42.98 28.35
C PHE A 221 11.48 -44.51 28.38
N TRP A 222 12.16 -45.25 27.51
CA TRP A 222 12.37 -46.70 27.57
C TRP A 222 13.88 -46.98 27.66
#